data_AF-A0A844YH25-F1
#
_entry.id   AF-A0A844YH25-F1
#
_cell.length_a   1.000
_cell.length_b   1.000
_cell.length_c   1.000
_cell.angle_alpha   90.00
_cell.angle_beta   90.00
_cell.angle_gamma   90.00
#
_symmetry.space_group_name_H-M   'P 1'
#
loop_
_entity.id
_entity.type
_entity.pdbx_description
1 polymer ?
#
loop_
_entity_poly.entity_id
_entity_poly.type
_entity_poly.pdbx_seq_one_letter_code
_entity_poly.pdbx_strand_id
1 'polypeptide(L)'
;MGRWQTLFDTSVYFLEAFGKRAAREGWSTSDLFGLLPQKEHWGGLVDRLGDCRSLTLEGDCFNWESSFYGPRTYYRGTWPDLTAWWEINP
;
A
#
# COMPACT_ATOMS: atom_id res chain seq x y z
N MET A 1 16.95 -6.69 -7.66
CA MET A 1 16.18 -5.44 -7.81
C MET A 1 16.20 -4.71 -6.47
N GLY A 2 16.43 -3.40 -6.44
CA GLY A 2 16.46 -2.67 -5.17
C GLY A 2 15.06 -2.42 -4.61
N ARG A 3 14.90 -2.36 -3.29
CA ARG A 3 13.59 -2.15 -2.62
C ARG A 3 12.83 -0.93 -3.13
N TRP A 4 13.55 0.15 -3.44
CA TRP A 4 12.95 1.37 -4.00
C TRP A 4 12.28 1.14 -5.35
N GLN A 5 12.90 0.36 -6.24
CA GLN A 5 12.34 0.01 -7.54
C GLN A 5 11.02 -0.74 -7.40
N THR A 6 10.97 -1.74 -6.51
CA THR A 6 9.75 -2.48 -6.21
C THR A 6 8.64 -1.56 -5.71
N LEU A 7 8.92 -0.70 -4.72
CA LEU A 7 7.92 0.24 -4.21
C LEU A 7 7.40 1.18 -5.30
N PHE A 8 8.27 1.66 -6.19
CA PHE A 8 7.89 2.51 -7.31
C PHE A 8 6.97 1.77 -8.30
N ASP A 9 7.38 0.58 -8.77
CA ASP A 9 6.61 -0.22 -9.74
C ASP A 9 5.24 -0.66 -9.17
N THR A 10 5.18 -0.92 -7.86
CA THR A 10 3.93 -1.23 -7.15
C THR A 10 3.05 0.00 -7.02
N SER A 11 3.63 1.17 -6.72
CA SER A 11 2.89 2.44 -6.65
C SER A 11 2.25 2.80 -7.99
N VAL A 12 2.99 2.66 -9.09
CA VAL A 12 2.49 2.94 -10.45
C VAL A 12 1.28 2.06 -10.77
N TYR A 13 1.44 0.75 -10.61
CA TYR A 13 0.34 -0.20 -10.81
C TYR A 13 -0.89 0.13 -9.96
N PHE A 14 -0.68 0.43 -8.68
CA PHE A 14 -1.78 0.79 -7.78
C PHE A 14 -2.51 2.04 -8.28
N LEU A 15 -1.77 3.09 -8.65
CA LEU A 15 -2.35 4.35 -9.12
C LEU A 15 -3.14 4.15 -10.42
N GLU A 16 -2.61 3.37 -11.35
CA GLU A 16 -3.25 3.09 -12.64
C GLU A 16 -4.52 2.25 -12.48
N ALA A 17 -4.51 1.24 -11.61
CA ALA A 17 -5.61 0.30 -11.47
C ALA A 17 -6.67 0.72 -10.44
N PHE A 18 -6.26 1.26 -9.28
CA PHE A 18 -7.13 1.45 -8.11
C PHE A 18 -7.17 2.90 -7.59
N GLY A 19 -6.21 3.75 -7.96
CA GLY A 19 -6.03 5.09 -7.37
C GLY A 19 -7.29 5.95 -7.38
N LYS A 20 -8.01 6.00 -8.52
CA LYS A 20 -9.27 6.77 -8.64
C LYS A 20 -10.37 6.26 -7.70
N ARG A 21 -10.48 4.95 -7.55
CA ARG A 21 -11.50 4.33 -6.69
C ARG A 21 -11.15 4.55 -5.21
N ALA A 22 -9.88 4.34 -4.84
CA ALA A 22 -9.39 4.58 -3.50
C ALA A 22 -9.62 6.03 -3.05
N ALA A 23 -9.33 7.01 -3.92
CA ALA A 23 -9.60 8.42 -3.64
C ALA A 23 -11.09 8.69 -3.39
N ARG A 24 -11.99 8.14 -4.24
CA ARG A 24 -13.44 8.29 -4.08
C ARG A 24 -13.98 7.65 -2.80
N GLU A 25 -13.40 6.52 -2.40
CA GLU A 25 -13.77 5.80 -1.18
C GLU A 25 -13.11 6.40 0.08
N GLY A 26 -12.30 7.46 -0.08
CA GLY A 26 -11.74 8.25 1.01
C GLY A 26 -10.51 7.61 1.67
N TRP A 27 -9.71 6.86 0.93
CA TRP A 27 -8.42 6.36 1.38
C TRP A 27 -7.41 7.51 1.48
N SER A 28 -6.67 7.58 2.59
CA SER A 28 -5.64 8.59 2.76
C SER A 28 -4.36 8.21 2.01
N THR A 29 -3.51 9.20 1.75
CA THR A 29 -2.17 8.99 1.23
C THR A 29 -1.33 8.10 2.15
N SER A 30 -1.49 8.26 3.46
CA SER A 30 -0.84 7.44 4.48
C SER A 30 -1.25 5.97 4.43
N ASP A 31 -2.54 5.68 4.24
CA ASP A 31 -3.02 4.30 4.12
C ASP A 31 -2.36 3.57 2.95
N LEU A 32 -2.11 4.30 1.86
CA LEU A 32 -1.64 3.73 0.59
C LEU A 32 -0.11 3.69 0.51
N PHE A 33 0.54 4.80 0.87
CA PHE A 33 1.95 5.06 0.61
C PHE A 33 2.77 5.35 1.86
N GLY A 34 2.18 5.28 3.05
CA GLY A 34 2.94 5.54 4.27
C GLY A 34 4.01 4.48 4.50
N LEU A 35 5.09 4.87 5.17
CA LEU A 35 6.18 3.96 5.56
C LEU A 35 6.39 4.03 7.06
N LEU A 36 6.68 2.89 7.68
CA LEU A 36 7.16 2.85 9.06
C LEU A 36 8.70 2.82 9.05
N PRO A 37 9.36 3.82 9.66
CA PRO A 37 10.81 3.80 9.78
C PRO A 37 11.30 2.49 10.39
N GLN A 38 12.32 1.90 9.78
CA GLN A 38 12.98 0.68 10.24
C GLN A 38 12.10 -0.60 10.26
N LYS A 39 10.87 -0.55 9.73
CA LYS A 39 9.96 -1.71 9.67
C LYS A 39 9.42 -1.92 8.26
N GLU A 40 10.22 -2.62 7.46
CA GLU A 40 9.86 -2.94 6.07
C GLU A 40 8.65 -3.87 5.98
N HIS A 41 7.71 -3.59 5.07
CA HIS A 41 6.47 -4.35 4.89
C HIS A 41 5.43 -4.17 6.00
N TRP A 42 5.58 -3.12 6.82
CA TRP A 42 4.62 -2.73 7.85
C TRP A 42 3.97 -1.37 7.58
N GLY A 43 4.32 -0.70 6.48
CA GLY A 43 3.75 0.58 6.09
C GLY A 43 2.30 0.50 5.58
N GLY A 44 1.95 1.40 4.66
CA GLY A 44 0.71 1.37 3.91
C GLY A 44 0.66 0.23 2.89
N LEU A 45 -0.42 0.21 2.11
CA LEU A 45 -0.71 -0.86 1.15
C LEU A 45 0.48 -1.18 0.23
N VAL A 46 1.11 -0.16 -0.37
CA VAL A 46 2.20 -0.35 -1.35
C VAL A 46 3.40 -1.08 -0.75
N ASP A 47 3.78 -0.75 0.50
CA ASP A 47 4.89 -1.40 1.20
C ASP A 47 4.59 -2.86 1.53
N ARG A 48 3.31 -3.19 1.75
CA ARG A 48 2.83 -4.54 2.05
C ARG A 48 2.57 -5.40 0.82
N LEU A 49 2.18 -4.78 -0.29
CA LEU A 49 1.80 -5.45 -1.52
C LEU A 49 3.02 -6.04 -2.25
N GLY A 50 4.11 -5.27 -2.31
CA GLY A 50 5.33 -5.66 -3.04
C GLY A 50 5.01 -6.01 -4.50
N ASP A 51 5.56 -7.11 -5.00
CA ASP A 51 5.38 -7.55 -6.40
C ASP A 51 4.05 -8.28 -6.67
N CYS A 52 3.16 -8.39 -5.68
CA CYS A 52 1.91 -9.10 -5.84
C CYS A 52 0.90 -8.30 -6.71
N ARG A 53 0.35 -8.94 -7.75
CA ARG A 53 -0.59 -8.33 -8.71
C ARG A 53 -2.03 -8.85 -8.60
N SER A 54 -2.36 -9.64 -7.56
CA SER A 54 -3.71 -10.17 -7.34
C SER A 54 -4.59 -9.27 -6.46
N LEU A 55 -4.31 -7.96 -6.46
CA LEU A 55 -4.99 -6.98 -5.62
C LEU A 55 -6.46 -6.82 -6.02
N THR A 56 -7.36 -6.81 -5.04
CA THR A 56 -8.77 -6.44 -5.16
C THR A 56 -9.16 -5.42 -4.10
N LEU A 57 -10.19 -4.61 -4.38
CA LEU A 57 -10.73 -3.60 -3.48
C LEU A 57 -12.20 -3.87 -3.19
N GLU A 58 -12.52 -4.11 -1.92
CA GLU A 58 -13.86 -4.44 -1.44
C GLU A 58 -14.21 -3.57 -0.23
N GLY A 59 -15.16 -2.67 -0.40
CA GLY A 59 -15.57 -1.74 0.65
C GLY A 59 -14.40 -0.90 1.17
N ASP A 60 -14.03 -1.12 2.43
CA ASP A 60 -12.97 -0.42 3.14
C ASP A 60 -11.68 -1.22 3.27
N CYS A 61 -11.53 -2.31 2.51
CA CYS A 61 -10.32 -3.13 2.53
C CYS A 61 -9.77 -3.50 1.15
N PHE A 62 -8.46 -3.68 1.11
CA PHE A 62 -7.74 -4.30 0.01
C PHE A 62 -7.41 -5.74 0.35
N ASN A 63 -7.57 -6.65 -0.61
CA ASN A 63 -7.21 -8.05 -0.49
C ASN A 63 -6.22 -8.45 -1.58
N TRP A 64 -5.25 -9.31 -1.26
CA TRP A 64 -4.31 -9.87 -2.24
C TRP A 64 -3.69 -11.18 -1.77
N GLU A 65 -3.12 -11.96 -2.69
CA GLU A 65 -2.45 -13.22 -2.39
C GLU A 65 -0.93 -13.03 -2.26
N SER A 66 -0.38 -13.11 -1.05
CA SER A 66 1.07 -13.02 -0.87
C SER A 66 1.73 -14.39 -1.06
N SER A 67 2.71 -14.46 -1.96
CA SER A 67 3.50 -15.68 -2.20
C SER A 67 4.21 -16.24 -0.96
N PHE A 68 4.41 -15.41 0.07
CA PHE A 68 5.13 -15.80 1.30
C PHE A 68 4.23 -16.00 2.51
N TYR A 69 3.05 -15.39 2.51
CA TYR A 69 2.20 -15.30 3.71
C TYR A 69 0.74 -15.70 3.47
N GLY A 70 0.39 -16.12 2.25
CA GLY A 70 -0.98 -16.46 1.86
C GLY A 70 -1.87 -15.21 1.67
N PRO A 71 -3.21 -15.37 1.75
CA PRO A 71 -4.15 -14.28 1.60
C PRO A 71 -3.90 -13.17 2.63
N ARG A 72 -3.94 -11.92 2.17
CA ARG A 72 -3.77 -10.72 2.98
C ARG A 72 -4.98 -9.81 2.82
N THR A 73 -5.33 -9.15 3.92
CA THR A 73 -6.34 -8.09 3.96
C THR A 73 -5.74 -6.88 4.64
N TYR A 74 -6.00 -5.69 4.10
CA TYR A 74 -5.58 -4.42 4.68
C TYR A 74 -6.76 -3.44 4.71
N TYR A 75 -7.09 -2.96 5.90
CA TYR A 75 -8.21 -2.04 6.10
C TYR A 75 -7.74 -0.59 6.06
N ARG A 76 -8.59 0.28 5.51
CA ARG A 76 -8.39 1.71 5.59
C ARG A 76 -8.36 2.17 7.05
N GLY A 77 -7.43 3.06 7.39
CA GLY A 77 -7.30 3.59 8.74
C GLY A 77 -6.71 2.61 9.75
N THR A 78 -6.17 1.47 9.31
CA THR A 78 -5.49 0.50 10.22
C THR A 78 -4.38 1.18 11.02
N TRP A 79 -3.70 2.16 10.42
CA TRP A 79 -2.62 2.91 11.06
C TRP A 79 -2.85 4.41 10.92
N PRO A 80 -3.57 5.04 11.87
CA PRO A 80 -3.89 6.46 11.80
C PRO A 80 -2.65 7.35 11.88
N ASP A 81 -1.58 6.87 12.53
CA ASP A 81 -0.33 7.61 12.74
C ASP A 81 0.72 7.35 11.64
N LEU A 82 0.36 6.64 10.57
CA LEU A 82 1.30 6.37 9.48
C LEU A 82 1.52 7.65 8.69
N THR A 83 2.77 8.07 8.53
CA THR A 83 3.13 9.28 7.80
C THR A 83 3.43 8.93 6.35
N ALA A 84 2.94 9.75 5.41
CA ALA A 84 3.24 9.54 4.00
C ALA A 84 4.75 9.67 3.74
N TRP A 85 5.30 8.85 2.86
CA TRP A 85 6.76 8.75 2.71
C TRP A 85 7.45 10.08 2.33
N TRP A 86 6.79 10.94 1.53
CA TRP A 86 7.30 12.25 1.13
C TRP A 86 7.29 13.28 2.27
N GLU A 87 6.55 13.04 3.35
CA GLU A 87 6.57 13.88 4.55
C GLU A 87 7.71 13.48 5.50
N ILE A 88 8.14 12.21 5.44
CA ILE A 88 9.29 11.70 6.21
C ILE A 88 10.62 12.11 5.55
N ASN A 89 10.65 12.19 4.21
CA ASN A 89 11.83 12.57 3.42
C ASN A 89 11.49 13.70 2.43
N PRO A 90 11.49 14.97 2.88
CA PRO A 90 11.17 16.13 2.04
C PRO A 90 12.26 16.48 1.00
#